data_AF-A0A2S3QC94-F1
#
_entry.id   AF-A0A2S3QC94-F1
#
_cell.length_a   1.000
_cell.length_b   1.000
_cell.length_c   1.000
_cell.angle_alpha   90.00
_cell.angle_beta   90.00
_cell.angle_gamma   90.00
#
_symmetry.space_group_name_H-M   'P 1'
#
loop_
_entity.id
_entity.type
_entity.pdbx_description
1 polymer ?
#
loop_
_entity_poly.entity_id
_entity_poly.type
_entity_poly.pdbx_seq_one_letter_code
_entity_poly.pdbx_strand_id
1 'polypeptide(L)'
;MALSTSRSHRLKVWLLLELSVLYSAYFVLRFGGLWTENDTAVFTQVTARMLSAQSVLFPGQYSHGFGYPTWLGSLSLLTGLSVPVMNTIVMPFIAMLLFTIAAYIAYRTFLNSDKLAALSVLLIFAIPDVMFTLLRGNHEKLNIVLMLWALVVLFRAFRAVQQGSMRESAVWIGLFYVFVFTNATVNDYFASTFAVAASLTLIGGWILLRLNTPATIQYRPQIVRLGSYVIGSWLLVWWVMLYVFPPAGHDFALAHTALNKIVDLFLTLHTSSNPYSAPASQWAGKLDQILVASFRWVLSVVSIVIWGYALWKMIWRKHTWSFEHLFLLALYGAFGFLVALAIPLDFTGMNAGTNLEVRNFPYYALMASPVLVWGLIPRLETLKTTLRPWVTTSSAIVLAVFVLIGLFKSTLDPVISNQWMFYTPTERQALSAFNHHSRSETIWTGPDNRLVYADMMWHFRNRGDNTVTGFQFSQADRDLLISPEVIASSLVEQKPVPPYLNQNRIYDNGSAQIYRLRPQTPFEN
;
A
#
# COMPACT_ATOMS: atom_id res chain seq x y z
N MET A 1 12.62 37.52 -15.73
CA MET A 1 11.69 36.95 -14.73
C MET A 1 11.30 35.49 -14.99
N ALA A 2 10.97 35.09 -16.23
CA ALA A 2 10.61 33.70 -16.62
C ALA A 2 11.72 32.63 -16.47
N LEU A 3 13.00 33.01 -16.49
CA LEU A 3 14.12 32.08 -16.26
C LEU A 3 14.30 31.71 -14.77
N SER A 4 13.88 32.58 -13.84
CA SER A 4 14.02 32.34 -12.39
C SER A 4 12.98 31.33 -11.87
N THR A 5 11.78 31.31 -12.47
CA THR A 5 10.69 30.41 -12.09
C THR A 5 10.97 28.97 -12.55
N SER A 6 11.59 28.79 -13.72
CA SER A 6 12.00 27.48 -14.24
C SER A 6 13.06 26.80 -13.35
N ARG A 7 14.05 27.55 -12.86
CA ARG A 7 15.12 27.01 -12.00
C ARG A 7 14.59 26.57 -10.64
N SER A 8 13.71 27.36 -10.01
CA SER A 8 13.06 27.03 -8.74
C SER A 8 12.17 25.79 -8.84
N HIS A 9 11.45 25.65 -9.96
CA HIS A 9 10.64 24.45 -10.23
C HIS A 9 11.50 23.18 -10.34
N ARG A 10 12.55 23.22 -11.16
CA ARG A 10 13.46 22.07 -11.33
C ARG A 10 14.09 21.65 -10.00
N LEU A 11 14.53 22.62 -9.19
CA LEU A 11 15.14 22.35 -7.89
C LEU A 11 14.18 21.58 -6.96
N LYS A 12 12.91 21.99 -6.88
CA LYS A 12 11.92 21.29 -6.03
C LYS A 12 11.71 19.84 -6.45
N VAL A 13 11.61 19.58 -7.76
CA VAL A 13 11.44 18.21 -8.25
C VAL A 13 12.68 17.36 -7.94
N TRP A 14 13.88 17.89 -8.18
CA TRP A 14 15.12 17.17 -7.85
C TRP A 14 15.24 16.85 -6.36
N LEU A 15 14.91 17.80 -5.48
CA LEU A 15 14.90 17.58 -4.02
C LEU A 15 13.92 16.49 -3.60
N LEU A 16 12.72 16.44 -4.21
CA LEU A 16 11.76 15.37 -3.94
C LEU A 16 12.32 14.01 -4.38
N LEU A 17 12.89 13.93 -5.58
CA LEU A 17 13.47 12.69 -6.10
C LEU A 17 14.65 12.21 -5.26
N GLU A 18 15.52 13.13 -4.84
CA GLU A 18 16.63 12.82 -3.93
C GLU A 18 16.10 12.28 -2.59
N LEU A 19 15.10 12.93 -2.01
CA LEU A 19 14.46 12.44 -0.78
C LEU A 19 13.82 11.05 -0.97
N SER A 20 13.20 10.77 -2.11
CA SER A 20 12.64 9.45 -2.44
C SER A 20 13.72 8.37 -2.50
N VAL A 21 14.88 8.68 -3.08
CA VAL A 21 16.03 7.78 -3.13
C VAL A 21 16.59 7.56 -1.73
N LEU A 22 16.75 8.61 -0.93
CA LEU A 22 17.23 8.50 0.45
C LEU A 22 16.29 7.68 1.33
N TYR A 23 14.97 7.87 1.20
CA TYR A 23 13.96 7.09 1.91
C TYR A 23 14.07 5.61 1.56
N SER A 24 14.15 5.30 0.26
CA SER A 24 14.31 3.92 -0.23
C SER A 24 15.63 3.31 0.20
N ALA A 25 16.71 4.10 0.17
CA ALA A 25 18.03 3.69 0.60
C ALA A 25 18.05 3.33 2.08
N TYR A 26 17.45 4.14 2.95
CA TYR A 26 17.30 3.79 4.36
C TYR A 26 16.56 2.46 4.51
N PHE A 27 15.40 2.33 3.86
CA PHE A 27 14.57 1.13 3.97
C PHE A 27 15.33 -0.16 3.56
N VAL A 28 16.09 -0.12 2.47
CA VAL A 28 16.85 -1.28 1.99
C VAL A 28 18.15 -1.50 2.78
N LEU A 29 18.94 -0.45 3.01
CA LEU A 29 20.27 -0.55 3.62
C LEU A 29 20.20 -0.84 5.12
N ARG A 30 19.12 -0.44 5.81
CA ARG A 30 18.91 -0.71 7.25
C ARG A 30 19.10 -2.18 7.63
N PHE A 31 18.74 -3.08 6.72
CA PHE A 31 18.88 -4.54 6.87
C PHE A 31 19.73 -5.18 5.76
N GLY A 32 20.50 -4.40 4.99
CA GLY A 32 21.34 -4.91 3.91
C GLY A 32 20.57 -5.65 2.79
N GLY A 33 19.31 -5.30 2.56
CA GLY A 33 18.43 -6.01 1.61
C GLY A 33 17.88 -7.36 2.12
N LEU A 34 18.17 -7.73 3.37
CA LEU A 34 17.69 -8.95 4.02
C LEU A 34 16.44 -8.66 4.85
N TRP A 35 15.36 -8.35 4.14
CA TRP A 35 14.04 -8.15 4.72
C TRP A 35 12.99 -8.88 3.90
N THR A 36 11.88 -9.22 4.55
CA THR A 36 10.72 -9.84 3.91
C THR A 36 9.50 -9.70 4.82
N GLU A 37 8.33 -9.69 4.19
CA GLU A 37 7.04 -9.83 4.86
C GLU A 37 6.12 -10.66 3.97
N ASN A 38 4.91 -10.93 4.43
CA ASN A 38 3.98 -11.85 3.78
C ASN A 38 3.79 -11.55 2.29
N ASP A 39 3.40 -10.33 1.92
CA ASP A 39 3.09 -10.01 0.52
C ASP A 39 4.35 -10.10 -0.35
N THR A 40 5.49 -9.60 0.15
CA THR A 40 6.79 -9.67 -0.52
C THR A 40 7.19 -11.12 -0.80
N ALA A 41 7.05 -12.01 0.17
CA ALA A 41 7.35 -13.43 0.01
C ALA A 41 6.41 -14.09 -1.01
N VAL A 42 5.10 -13.83 -0.90
CA VAL A 42 4.07 -14.34 -1.80
C VAL A 42 4.34 -13.89 -3.24
N PHE A 43 4.49 -12.59 -3.49
CA PHE A 43 4.71 -12.09 -4.85
C PHE A 43 6.05 -12.51 -5.43
N THR A 44 7.08 -12.66 -4.61
CA THR A 44 8.36 -13.22 -5.07
C THR A 44 8.20 -14.67 -5.51
N GLN A 45 7.56 -15.50 -4.68
CA GLN A 45 7.32 -16.90 -5.01
C GLN A 45 6.43 -17.05 -6.25
N VAL A 46 5.30 -16.34 -6.30
CA VAL A 46 4.36 -16.36 -7.45
C VAL A 46 5.09 -15.98 -8.73
N THR A 47 5.88 -14.90 -8.71
CA THR A 47 6.66 -14.45 -9.88
C THR A 47 7.69 -15.49 -10.29
N ALA A 48 8.41 -16.08 -9.34
CA ALA A 48 9.43 -17.06 -9.65
C ALA A 48 8.85 -18.39 -10.17
N ARG A 49 7.66 -18.77 -9.70
CA ARG A 49 6.87 -19.90 -10.22
C ARG A 49 6.30 -19.62 -11.61
N MET A 50 5.78 -18.41 -11.84
CA MET A 50 5.33 -17.94 -13.16
C MET A 50 6.46 -18.04 -14.19
N LEU A 51 7.66 -17.58 -13.84
CA LEU A 51 8.84 -17.68 -14.71
C LEU A 51 9.24 -19.13 -14.98
N SER A 52 9.18 -20.04 -13.99
CA SER A 52 9.45 -21.46 -14.22
C SER A 52 8.36 -22.15 -15.06
N ALA A 53 7.11 -21.74 -14.92
CA ALA A 53 5.99 -22.27 -15.68
C ALA A 53 5.90 -21.68 -17.11
N GLN A 54 6.66 -20.62 -17.39
CA GLN A 54 6.61 -19.88 -18.66
C GLN A 54 5.20 -19.41 -19.04
N SER A 55 4.34 -19.19 -18.04
CA SER A 55 2.93 -18.88 -18.22
C SER A 55 2.44 -18.03 -17.05
N VAL A 56 1.59 -17.05 -17.35
CA VAL A 56 0.81 -16.31 -16.32
C VAL A 56 -0.32 -17.16 -15.75
N LEU A 57 -0.70 -18.24 -16.45
CA LEU A 57 -1.68 -19.24 -16.03
C LEU A 57 -0.96 -20.49 -15.51
N PHE A 58 -0.93 -20.67 -14.19
CA PHE A 58 -0.29 -21.82 -13.55
C PHE A 58 -0.92 -22.17 -12.18
N PRO A 59 -0.77 -23.42 -11.70
CA PRO A 59 -1.26 -23.81 -10.37
C PRO A 59 -0.63 -22.99 -9.24
N GLY A 60 -1.47 -22.41 -8.37
CA GLY A 60 -1.00 -21.55 -7.27
C GLY A 60 -0.60 -20.14 -7.70
N GLN A 61 -1.07 -19.68 -8.87
CA GLN A 61 -1.00 -18.27 -9.26
C GLN A 61 -1.76 -17.36 -8.29
N TYR A 62 -1.39 -16.08 -8.27
CA TYR A 62 -2.17 -15.06 -7.58
C TYR A 62 -3.51 -14.84 -8.30
N SER A 63 -4.62 -14.94 -7.57
CA SER A 63 -5.97 -14.91 -8.15
C SER A 63 -6.39 -13.51 -8.60
N HIS A 64 -5.98 -12.46 -7.89
CA HIS A 64 -6.48 -11.10 -8.10
C HIS A 64 -5.80 -10.35 -9.25
N GLY A 65 -4.75 -10.92 -9.87
CA GLY A 65 -4.09 -10.30 -11.00
C GLY A 65 -2.73 -10.90 -11.34
N PHE A 66 -2.30 -10.74 -12.58
CA PHE A 66 -1.01 -11.22 -13.07
C PHE A 66 -0.03 -10.10 -13.44
N GLY A 67 -0.49 -8.84 -13.44
CA GLY A 67 0.27 -7.69 -13.93
C GLY A 67 1.52 -7.40 -13.11
N TYR A 68 1.43 -7.43 -11.77
CA TYR A 68 2.62 -7.22 -10.93
C TYR A 68 3.66 -8.34 -11.07
N PRO A 69 3.29 -9.64 -10.97
CA PRO A 69 4.24 -10.72 -11.26
C PRO A 69 4.86 -10.63 -12.66
N THR A 70 4.06 -10.29 -13.68
CA THR A 70 4.55 -10.13 -15.06
C THR A 70 5.57 -9.01 -15.17
N TRP A 71 5.29 -7.86 -14.55
CA TRP A 71 6.20 -6.72 -14.54
C TRP A 71 7.51 -7.04 -13.80
N LEU A 72 7.41 -7.57 -12.58
CA LEU A 72 8.55 -7.96 -11.75
C LEU A 72 9.41 -9.04 -12.45
N GLY A 73 8.76 -10.06 -13.01
CA GLY A 73 9.43 -11.14 -13.73
C GLY A 73 10.11 -10.66 -15.00
N SER A 74 9.47 -9.77 -15.76
CA SER A 74 10.07 -9.17 -16.96
C SER A 74 11.32 -8.37 -16.63
N LEU A 75 11.31 -7.57 -15.55
CA LEU A 75 12.49 -6.84 -15.09
C LEU A 75 13.59 -7.78 -14.60
N SER A 76 13.25 -8.87 -13.92
CA SER A 76 14.21 -9.92 -13.52
C SER A 76 14.90 -10.54 -14.75
N LEU A 77 14.14 -10.87 -15.80
CA LEU A 77 14.70 -11.39 -17.06
C LEU A 77 15.57 -10.37 -17.79
N LEU A 78 15.14 -9.11 -17.86
CA LEU A 78 15.88 -8.04 -18.56
C LEU A 78 17.20 -7.68 -17.89
N THR A 79 17.27 -7.75 -16.55
CA THR A 79 18.46 -7.36 -15.78
C THR A 79 19.35 -8.54 -15.41
N GLY A 80 18.86 -9.77 -15.49
CA GLY A 80 19.54 -10.97 -14.99
C GLY A 80 19.56 -11.09 -13.47
N LEU A 81 18.95 -10.16 -12.73
CA LEU A 81 18.85 -10.24 -11.27
C LEU A 81 17.76 -11.24 -10.87
N SER A 82 17.98 -11.98 -9.79
CA SER A 82 16.97 -12.91 -9.27
C SER A 82 15.72 -12.16 -8.78
N VAL A 83 14.55 -12.81 -8.86
CA VAL A 83 13.27 -12.22 -8.43
C VAL A 83 13.32 -11.70 -6.98
N PRO A 84 13.89 -12.42 -5.98
CA PRO A 84 14.05 -11.87 -4.63
C PRO A 84 14.83 -10.57 -4.59
N VAL A 85 15.99 -10.50 -5.27
CA VAL A 85 16.83 -9.29 -5.31
C VAL A 85 16.10 -8.14 -5.99
N MET A 86 15.40 -8.42 -7.09
CA MET A 86 14.59 -7.41 -7.76
C MET A 86 13.51 -6.85 -6.82
N ASN A 87 12.78 -7.73 -6.11
CA ASN A 87 11.65 -7.32 -5.27
C ASN A 87 12.08 -6.64 -3.96
N THR A 88 13.17 -7.05 -3.33
CA THR A 88 13.58 -6.52 -2.01
C THR A 88 14.59 -5.37 -2.08
N ILE A 89 15.40 -5.29 -3.14
CA ILE A 89 16.44 -4.26 -3.28
C ILE A 89 16.06 -3.23 -4.32
N VAL A 90 15.64 -3.63 -5.52
CA VAL A 90 15.45 -2.70 -6.65
C VAL A 90 14.07 -2.04 -6.64
N MET A 91 13.02 -2.84 -6.41
CA MET A 91 11.63 -2.37 -6.46
C MET A 91 11.32 -1.22 -5.49
N PRO A 92 11.84 -1.15 -4.24
CA PRO A 92 11.60 -0.01 -3.36
C PRO A 92 11.99 1.34 -4.01
N PHE A 93 13.15 1.41 -4.67
CA PHE A 93 13.61 2.62 -5.35
C PHE A 93 12.75 2.98 -6.56
N ILE A 94 12.47 2.00 -7.42
CA ILE A 94 11.64 2.22 -8.61
C ILE A 94 10.24 2.68 -8.21
N ALA A 95 9.65 2.05 -7.19
CA ALA A 95 8.34 2.39 -6.66
C ALA A 95 8.29 3.84 -6.19
N MET A 96 9.25 4.23 -5.35
CA MET A 96 9.30 5.57 -4.77
C MET A 96 9.54 6.64 -5.84
N LEU A 97 10.39 6.39 -6.84
CA LEU A 97 10.59 7.33 -7.95
C LEU A 97 9.33 7.48 -8.80
N LEU A 98 8.72 6.38 -9.23
CA LEU A 98 7.49 6.40 -10.03
C LEU A 98 6.35 7.08 -9.28
N PHE A 99 6.20 6.76 -7.99
CA PHE A 99 5.22 7.38 -7.11
C PHE A 99 5.44 8.89 -7.02
N THR A 100 6.66 9.32 -6.72
CA THR A 100 6.99 10.74 -6.51
C THR A 100 6.69 11.56 -7.77
N ILE A 101 7.06 11.04 -8.94
CA ILE A 101 6.78 11.68 -10.23
C ILE A 101 5.26 11.75 -10.47
N ALA A 102 4.55 10.63 -10.33
CA ALA A 102 3.11 10.57 -10.56
C ALA A 102 2.34 11.49 -9.59
N ALA A 103 2.67 11.45 -8.30
CA ALA A 103 2.05 12.26 -7.26
C ALA A 103 2.34 13.76 -7.46
N TYR A 104 3.58 14.13 -7.79
CA TYR A 104 3.92 15.52 -8.07
C TYR A 104 3.12 16.06 -9.27
N ILE A 105 3.04 15.31 -10.36
CA ILE A 105 2.29 15.70 -11.56
C ILE A 105 0.79 15.78 -11.27
N ALA A 106 0.24 14.81 -10.53
CA ALA A 106 -1.15 14.80 -10.11
C ALA A 106 -1.49 16.01 -9.25
N TYR A 107 -0.72 16.26 -8.19
CA TYR A 107 -0.98 17.39 -7.29
C TYR A 107 -0.76 18.74 -7.94
N ARG A 108 0.22 18.87 -8.85
CA ARG A 108 0.36 20.08 -9.66
C ARG A 108 -0.86 20.31 -10.54
N THR A 109 -1.43 19.24 -11.09
CA THR A 109 -2.65 19.30 -11.91
C THR A 109 -3.87 19.70 -11.07
N PHE A 110 -3.98 19.20 -9.83
CA PHE A 110 -5.14 19.45 -8.95
C PHE A 110 -5.06 20.75 -8.14
N LEU A 111 -3.86 21.31 -7.95
CA LEU A 111 -3.65 22.51 -7.13
C LEU A 111 -3.21 23.72 -7.96
N ASN A 112 -2.84 23.51 -9.22
CA ASN A 112 -2.29 24.53 -10.13
C ASN A 112 -1.12 25.32 -9.50
N SER A 113 -0.31 24.67 -8.65
CA SER A 113 0.79 25.31 -7.93
C SER A 113 1.91 24.32 -7.64
N ASP A 114 3.12 24.62 -8.10
CA ASP A 114 4.31 23.80 -7.86
C ASP A 114 4.67 23.74 -6.36
N LYS A 115 4.43 24.82 -5.61
CA LYS A 115 4.70 24.87 -4.17
C LYS A 115 3.76 23.93 -3.42
N LEU A 116 2.46 24.03 -3.70
CA LEU A 116 1.46 23.19 -3.02
C LEU A 116 1.61 21.72 -3.42
N ALA A 117 1.93 21.44 -4.68
CA ALA A 117 2.20 20.09 -5.16
C ALA A 117 3.39 19.46 -4.41
N ALA A 118 4.53 20.16 -4.32
CA ALA A 118 5.70 19.67 -3.61
C ALA A 118 5.42 19.41 -2.12
N LEU A 119 4.73 20.33 -1.45
CA LEU A 119 4.34 20.15 -0.05
C LEU A 119 3.38 18.96 0.15
N SER A 120 2.49 18.72 -0.80
CA SER A 120 1.57 17.57 -0.74
C SER A 120 2.32 16.25 -0.89
N VAL A 121 3.34 16.17 -1.75
CA VAL A 121 4.20 14.99 -1.86
C VAL A 121 4.99 14.77 -0.56
N LEU A 122 5.60 15.82 0.00
CA LEU A 122 6.31 15.73 1.29
C LEU A 122 5.40 15.26 2.42
N LEU A 123 4.14 15.72 2.44
CA LEU A 123 3.17 15.29 3.42
C LEU A 123 2.85 13.78 3.29
N ILE A 124 2.84 13.23 2.07
CA ILE A 124 2.65 11.78 1.87
C ILE A 124 3.82 10.98 2.47
N PHE A 125 5.07 11.47 2.39
CA PHE A 125 6.22 10.77 3.00
C PHE A 125 6.12 10.69 4.53
N ALA A 126 5.34 11.58 5.15
CA ALA A 126 5.04 11.53 6.57
C ALA A 126 3.92 10.55 6.94
N ILE A 127 3.24 9.92 5.96
CA ILE A 127 2.17 8.95 6.18
C ILE A 127 2.77 7.54 6.18
N PRO A 128 2.92 6.91 7.35
CA PRO A 128 3.62 5.63 7.44
C PRO A 128 2.93 4.51 6.66
N ASP A 129 1.59 4.49 6.66
CA ASP A 129 0.81 3.47 5.96
C ASP A 129 1.03 3.51 4.44
N VAL A 130 1.08 4.70 3.85
CA VAL A 130 1.36 4.86 2.41
C VAL A 130 2.79 4.43 2.10
N MET A 131 3.76 4.85 2.93
CA MET A 131 5.16 4.51 2.71
C MET A 131 5.42 3.01 2.85
N PHE A 132 4.83 2.36 3.86
CA PHE A 132 4.89 0.91 4.03
C PHE A 132 4.34 0.17 2.80
N THR A 133 3.17 0.60 2.30
CA THR A 133 2.57 0.05 1.09
C THR A 133 3.44 0.22 -0.16
N LEU A 134 4.07 1.37 -0.35
CA LEU A 134 4.90 1.64 -1.53
C LEU A 134 6.22 0.87 -1.52
N LEU A 135 6.83 0.67 -0.34
CA LEU A 135 8.16 0.10 -0.20
C LEU A 135 8.15 -1.43 -0.21
N ARG A 136 7.17 -2.08 0.42
CA ARG A 136 7.06 -3.55 0.47
C ARG A 136 6.83 -4.16 -0.91
N GLY A 137 7.20 -5.42 -1.11
CA GLY A 137 7.21 -6.11 -2.41
C GLY A 137 5.83 -6.56 -2.91
N ASN A 138 4.87 -5.64 -3.00
CA ASN A 138 3.49 -5.92 -3.40
C ASN A 138 3.07 -5.15 -4.67
N HIS A 139 1.87 -5.45 -5.14
CA HIS A 139 1.25 -4.86 -6.33
C HIS A 139 0.70 -3.44 -6.12
N GLU A 140 0.40 -3.02 -4.87
CA GLU A 140 -0.22 -1.73 -4.56
C GLU A 140 0.61 -0.54 -5.03
N LYS A 141 1.94 -0.66 -5.01
CA LYS A 141 2.86 0.38 -5.52
C LYS A 141 2.59 0.75 -6.97
N LEU A 142 2.26 -0.24 -7.82
CA LEU A 142 1.88 0.01 -9.20
C LEU A 142 0.47 0.56 -9.29
N ASN A 143 -0.47 0.01 -8.51
CA ASN A 143 -1.85 0.47 -8.54
C ASN A 143 -1.98 1.95 -8.20
N ILE A 144 -1.26 2.41 -7.18
CA ILE A 144 -1.25 3.81 -6.77
C ILE A 144 -0.73 4.69 -7.92
N VAL A 145 0.37 4.30 -8.55
CA VAL A 145 0.96 5.06 -9.68
C VAL A 145 0.01 5.09 -10.87
N LEU A 146 -0.56 3.95 -11.26
CA LEU A 146 -1.51 3.82 -12.37
C LEU A 146 -2.79 4.63 -12.11
N MET A 147 -3.30 4.61 -10.88
CA MET A 147 -4.45 5.41 -10.47
C MET A 147 -4.16 6.91 -10.59
N LEU A 148 -3.02 7.39 -10.08
CA LEU A 148 -2.65 8.80 -10.18
C LEU A 148 -2.52 9.23 -11.64
N TRP A 149 -1.93 8.40 -12.49
CA TRP A 149 -1.88 8.65 -13.94
C TRP A 149 -3.26 8.67 -14.58
N ALA A 150 -4.14 7.71 -14.24
CA ALA A 150 -5.51 7.67 -14.70
C ALA A 150 -6.26 8.96 -14.33
N LEU A 151 -6.11 9.45 -13.09
CA LEU A 151 -6.72 10.70 -12.64
C LEU A 151 -6.18 11.94 -13.39
N VAL A 152 -4.86 11.97 -13.67
CA VAL A 152 -4.24 13.05 -14.45
C VAL A 152 -4.78 13.09 -15.87
N VAL A 153 -4.84 11.95 -16.56
CA VAL A 153 -5.33 11.92 -17.94
C VAL A 153 -6.84 12.15 -18.02
N LEU A 154 -7.60 11.69 -17.01
CA LEU A 154 -9.03 12.00 -16.88
C LEU A 154 -9.26 13.51 -16.70
N PHE A 155 -8.46 14.17 -15.87
CA PHE A 155 -8.53 15.61 -15.70
C PHE A 155 -8.23 16.34 -17.02
N ARG A 156 -7.20 15.91 -17.77
CA ARG A 156 -6.87 16.47 -19.08
C ARG A 156 -7.97 16.24 -20.12
N ALA A 157 -8.60 15.07 -20.11
CA ALA A 157 -9.75 14.79 -20.95
C ALA A 157 -10.90 15.78 -20.69
N PHE A 158 -11.20 16.08 -19.42
CA PHE A 158 -12.22 17.06 -19.06
C PHE A 158 -11.85 18.49 -19.45
N ARG A 159 -10.57 18.87 -19.37
CA ARG A 159 -10.08 20.16 -19.86
C ARG A 159 -10.23 20.30 -21.36
N ALA A 160 -9.88 19.26 -22.13
CA ALA A 160 -10.06 19.25 -23.58
C ALA A 160 -11.54 19.39 -23.98
N VAL A 161 -12.45 18.72 -23.25
CA VAL A 161 -13.91 18.90 -23.43
C VAL A 161 -14.32 20.35 -23.16
N GLN A 162 -13.82 20.94 -22.08
CA GLN A 162 -14.11 22.34 -21.74
C GLN A 162 -13.67 23.32 -22.84
N GLN A 163 -12.57 23.01 -23.52
CA GLN A 163 -12.00 23.80 -24.61
C GLN A 163 -12.62 23.49 -25.98
N GLY A 164 -13.55 22.53 -26.07
CA GLY A 164 -14.19 22.11 -27.32
C GLY A 164 -13.34 21.19 -28.20
N SER A 165 -12.18 20.73 -27.73
CA SER A 165 -11.27 19.86 -28.48
C SER A 165 -11.63 18.38 -28.31
N MET A 166 -12.51 17.88 -29.18
CA MET A 166 -13.00 16.49 -29.13
C MET A 166 -11.91 15.46 -29.43
N ARG A 167 -11.02 15.76 -30.39
CA ARG A 167 -9.92 14.88 -30.77
C ARG A 167 -8.92 14.69 -29.63
N GLU A 168 -8.55 15.80 -28.98
CA GLU A 168 -7.64 15.74 -27.83
C GLU A 168 -8.29 15.00 -26.64
N SER A 169 -9.56 15.27 -26.39
CA SER A 169 -10.32 14.53 -25.37
C SER A 169 -10.30 13.02 -25.63
N ALA A 170 -10.53 12.58 -26.88
CA ALA A 170 -10.49 11.17 -27.26
C ALA A 170 -9.13 10.51 -26.98
N VAL A 171 -8.02 11.21 -27.26
CA VAL A 171 -6.66 10.70 -26.96
C VAL A 171 -6.48 10.52 -25.45
N TRP A 172 -6.86 11.51 -24.65
CA TRP A 172 -6.73 11.43 -23.19
C TRP A 172 -7.62 10.32 -22.58
N ILE A 173 -8.81 10.09 -23.14
CA ILE A 173 -9.71 9.00 -22.72
C ILE A 173 -9.14 7.64 -23.12
N GLY A 174 -8.55 7.51 -24.31
CA GLY A 174 -7.86 6.28 -24.72
C GLY A 174 -6.75 5.91 -23.73
N LEU A 175 -5.93 6.89 -23.35
CA LEU A 175 -4.90 6.71 -22.32
C LEU A 175 -5.50 6.38 -20.94
N PHE A 176 -6.61 7.02 -20.57
CA PHE A 176 -7.33 6.72 -19.33
C PHE A 176 -7.72 5.24 -19.26
N TYR A 177 -8.32 4.71 -20.32
CA TYR A 177 -8.71 3.30 -20.39
C TYR A 177 -7.53 2.34 -20.41
N VAL A 178 -6.40 2.71 -21.02
CA VAL A 178 -5.16 1.92 -20.91
C VAL A 178 -4.73 1.81 -19.46
N PHE A 179 -4.70 2.93 -18.70
CA PHE A 179 -4.34 2.89 -17.28
C PHE A 179 -5.34 2.08 -16.45
N VAL A 180 -6.65 2.21 -16.70
CA VAL A 180 -7.68 1.41 -16.00
C VAL A 180 -7.51 -0.08 -16.30
N PHE A 181 -7.30 -0.43 -17.57
CA PHE A 181 -7.06 -1.82 -17.98
C PHE A 181 -5.80 -2.39 -17.33
N THR A 182 -4.67 -1.67 -17.38
CA THR A 182 -3.42 -2.11 -16.73
C THR A 182 -3.59 -2.22 -15.21
N ASN A 183 -4.32 -1.30 -14.58
CA ASN A 183 -4.60 -1.37 -13.15
C ASN A 183 -5.41 -2.64 -12.81
N ALA A 184 -6.41 -2.98 -13.63
CA ALA A 184 -7.21 -4.20 -13.46
C ALA A 184 -6.40 -5.48 -13.65
N THR A 185 -5.39 -5.50 -14.54
CA THR A 185 -4.53 -6.68 -14.67
C THR A 185 -3.53 -6.81 -13.53
N VAL A 186 -3.13 -5.70 -12.90
CA VAL A 186 -2.27 -5.69 -11.70
C VAL A 186 -3.04 -6.20 -10.48
N ASN A 187 -4.23 -5.66 -10.24
CA ASN A 187 -5.14 -6.14 -9.20
C ASN A 187 -6.59 -5.69 -9.45
N ASP A 188 -7.51 -6.65 -9.51
CA ASP A 188 -8.93 -6.44 -9.75
C ASP A 188 -9.65 -5.70 -8.61
N TYR A 189 -9.32 -5.98 -7.34
CA TYR A 189 -9.90 -5.29 -6.19
C TYR A 189 -9.62 -3.78 -6.25
N PHE A 190 -8.37 -3.37 -6.44
CA PHE A 190 -8.03 -1.94 -6.49
C PHE A 190 -8.54 -1.24 -7.74
N ALA A 191 -8.62 -1.94 -8.87
CA ALA A 191 -9.29 -1.40 -10.06
C ALA A 191 -10.80 -1.23 -9.86
N SER A 192 -11.44 -2.17 -9.18
CA SER A 192 -12.85 -2.08 -8.77
C SER A 192 -13.07 -0.93 -7.80
N THR A 193 -12.22 -0.78 -6.77
CA THR A 193 -12.26 0.34 -5.81
C THR A 193 -12.13 1.69 -6.53
N PHE A 194 -11.23 1.78 -7.53
CA PHE A 194 -11.12 2.97 -8.37
C PHE A 194 -12.40 3.23 -9.19
N ALA A 195 -12.98 2.21 -9.81
CA ALA A 195 -14.23 2.33 -10.55
C ALA A 195 -15.40 2.76 -9.65
N VAL A 196 -15.48 2.25 -8.42
CA VAL A 196 -16.45 2.70 -7.40
C VAL A 196 -16.21 4.16 -7.02
N ALA A 197 -14.96 4.58 -6.78
CA ALA A 197 -14.64 5.97 -6.49
C ALA A 197 -15.07 6.91 -7.64
N ALA A 198 -14.87 6.48 -8.89
CA ALA A 198 -15.32 7.22 -10.07
C ALA A 198 -16.87 7.29 -10.14
N SER A 199 -17.58 6.19 -9.84
CA SER A 199 -19.05 6.18 -9.71
C SER A 199 -19.54 7.13 -8.63
N LEU A 200 -18.90 7.16 -7.46
CA LEU A 200 -19.25 8.06 -6.36
C LEU A 200 -19.00 9.53 -6.73
N THR A 201 -17.91 9.80 -7.44
CA THR A 201 -17.60 11.13 -8.00
C THR A 201 -18.70 11.59 -8.97
N LEU A 202 -19.18 10.69 -9.84
CA LEU A 202 -20.29 10.94 -10.75
C LEU A 202 -21.59 11.23 -10.00
N ILE A 203 -21.94 10.41 -9.02
CA ILE A 203 -23.14 10.59 -8.18
C ILE A 203 -23.09 11.94 -7.46
N GLY A 204 -21.95 12.26 -6.84
CA GLY A 204 -21.73 13.56 -6.19
C GLY A 204 -21.90 14.73 -7.16
N GLY A 205 -21.35 14.62 -8.37
CA GLY A 205 -21.53 15.62 -9.44
C GLY A 205 -23.00 15.81 -9.82
N TRP A 206 -23.76 14.71 -9.99
CA TRP A 206 -25.19 14.76 -10.28
C TRP A 206 -26.02 15.38 -9.16
N ILE A 207 -25.72 15.08 -7.90
CA ILE A 207 -26.39 15.70 -6.74
C ILE A 207 -26.13 17.21 -6.74
N LEU A 208 -24.89 17.64 -6.95
CA LEU A 208 -24.55 19.07 -6.98
C LEU A 208 -25.20 19.83 -8.15
N LEU A 209 -25.38 19.17 -9.30
CA LEU A 209 -26.15 19.70 -10.43
C LEU A 209 -27.63 19.86 -10.07
N ARG A 210 -28.24 18.86 -9.40
CA ARG A 210 -29.65 18.93 -8.95
C ARG A 210 -29.87 20.02 -7.90
N LEU A 211 -28.88 20.29 -7.05
CA LEU A 211 -28.92 21.38 -6.09
C LEU A 211 -28.72 22.78 -6.73
N ASN A 212 -28.66 22.86 -8.06
CA ASN A 212 -28.46 24.09 -8.84
C ASN A 212 -27.30 24.95 -8.30
N THR A 213 -26.20 24.30 -7.91
CA THR A 213 -25.03 25.02 -7.43
C THR A 213 -24.35 25.74 -8.62
N PRO A 214 -24.15 27.08 -8.56
CA PRO A 214 -23.58 27.83 -9.69
C PRO A 214 -22.22 27.28 -10.14
N ALA A 215 -21.46 26.74 -9.18
CA ALA A 215 -20.15 26.14 -9.41
C ALA A 215 -20.18 24.91 -10.33
N THR A 216 -21.28 24.16 -10.44
CA THR A 216 -21.32 22.89 -11.19
C THR A 216 -22.04 22.98 -12.52
N ILE A 217 -22.94 23.95 -12.69
CA ILE A 217 -23.71 24.15 -13.94
C ILE A 217 -22.77 24.33 -15.14
N GLN A 218 -21.68 25.08 -14.96
CA GLN A 218 -20.65 25.29 -15.98
C GLN A 218 -19.97 23.99 -16.45
N TYR A 219 -19.94 22.97 -15.59
CA TYR A 219 -19.24 21.70 -15.84
C TYR A 219 -20.18 20.53 -16.18
N ARG A 220 -21.44 20.82 -16.53
CA ARG A 220 -22.42 19.81 -16.92
C ARG A 220 -21.94 18.87 -18.04
N PRO A 221 -21.28 19.33 -19.13
CA PRO A 221 -20.79 18.43 -20.18
C PRO A 221 -19.78 17.39 -19.67
N GLN A 222 -18.91 17.78 -18.74
CA GLN A 222 -17.90 16.92 -18.13
C GLN A 222 -18.56 15.85 -17.25
N ILE A 223 -19.55 16.23 -16.43
CA ILE A 223 -20.29 15.30 -15.57
C ILE A 223 -21.06 14.27 -16.40
N VAL A 224 -21.71 14.69 -17.49
CA VAL A 224 -22.41 13.77 -18.39
C VAL A 224 -21.43 12.77 -19.02
N ARG A 225 -20.26 13.23 -19.46
CA ARG A 225 -19.22 12.37 -20.02
C ARG A 225 -18.54 11.45 -19.01
N LEU A 226 -18.41 11.89 -17.76
CA LEU A 226 -17.93 11.02 -16.69
C LEU A 226 -18.79 9.75 -16.59
N GLY A 227 -20.10 9.85 -16.88
CA GLY A 227 -20.98 8.69 -16.98
C GLY A 227 -20.49 7.62 -17.95
N SER A 228 -20.12 7.99 -19.17
CA SER A 228 -19.60 7.01 -20.15
C SER A 228 -18.22 6.48 -19.76
N TYR A 229 -17.38 7.30 -19.13
CA TYR A 229 -16.06 6.87 -18.65
C TYR A 229 -16.14 5.88 -17.49
N VAL A 230 -17.08 6.08 -16.57
CA VAL A 230 -17.37 5.14 -15.48
C VAL A 230 -17.87 3.81 -16.03
N ILE A 231 -18.82 3.83 -16.98
CA ILE A 231 -19.33 2.61 -17.62
C ILE A 231 -18.19 1.88 -18.34
N GLY A 232 -17.38 2.59 -19.13
CA GLY A 232 -16.23 2.00 -19.80
C GLY A 232 -15.21 1.39 -18.83
N SER A 233 -14.99 2.02 -17.67
CA SER A 233 -14.10 1.49 -16.63
C SER A 233 -14.61 0.18 -16.05
N TRP A 234 -15.90 0.09 -15.72
CA TRP A 234 -16.52 -1.15 -15.25
C TRP A 234 -16.46 -2.27 -16.30
N LEU A 235 -16.74 -1.95 -17.55
CA LEU A 235 -16.64 -2.92 -18.65
C LEU A 235 -15.21 -3.48 -18.79
N LEU A 236 -14.18 -2.64 -18.64
CA LEU A 236 -12.79 -3.09 -18.68
C LEU A 236 -12.43 -3.97 -17.49
N VAL A 237 -12.83 -3.58 -16.27
CA VAL A 237 -12.61 -4.39 -15.07
C VAL A 237 -13.26 -5.76 -15.21
N TRP A 238 -14.54 -5.80 -15.62
CA TRP A 238 -15.25 -7.07 -15.85
C TRP A 238 -14.64 -7.88 -16.99
N TRP A 239 -14.20 -7.22 -18.06
CA TRP A 239 -13.53 -7.90 -19.16
C TRP A 239 -12.24 -8.58 -18.70
N VAL A 240 -11.45 -7.92 -17.84
CA VAL A 240 -10.27 -8.53 -17.24
C VAL A 240 -10.65 -9.72 -16.36
N MET A 241 -11.61 -9.56 -15.45
CA MET A 241 -12.01 -10.61 -14.51
C MET A 241 -12.65 -11.84 -15.17
N LEU A 242 -13.40 -11.64 -16.26
CA LEU A 242 -14.17 -12.72 -16.89
C LEU A 242 -13.47 -13.37 -18.09
N TYR A 243 -12.64 -12.62 -18.81
CA TYR A 243 -12.08 -13.08 -20.10
C TYR A 243 -10.56 -13.05 -20.16
N VAL A 244 -9.89 -11.99 -19.66
CA VAL A 244 -8.42 -11.89 -19.76
C VAL A 244 -7.74 -12.76 -18.71
N PHE A 245 -8.24 -12.72 -17.47
CA PHE A 245 -7.72 -13.50 -16.35
C PHE A 245 -8.89 -14.02 -15.50
N PRO A 246 -9.58 -15.09 -15.98
CA PRO A 246 -10.70 -15.72 -15.27
C PRO A 246 -10.49 -16.05 -13.78
N PRO A 247 -9.26 -16.37 -13.29
CA PRO A 247 -9.02 -16.57 -11.87
C PRO A 247 -9.43 -15.40 -10.96
N ALA A 248 -9.40 -14.16 -11.48
CA ALA A 248 -9.88 -12.97 -10.77
C ALA A 248 -11.41 -12.97 -10.57
N GLY A 249 -12.16 -13.74 -11.38
CA GLY A 249 -13.59 -13.90 -11.23
C GLY A 249 -14.04 -14.52 -9.89
N HIS A 250 -13.12 -15.10 -9.10
CA HIS A 250 -13.42 -15.60 -7.74
C HIS A 250 -13.97 -14.49 -6.83
N ASP A 251 -13.61 -13.23 -7.07
CA ASP A 251 -14.06 -12.09 -6.26
C ASP A 251 -15.57 -11.80 -6.39
N PHE A 252 -16.21 -12.24 -7.49
CA PHE A 252 -17.68 -12.18 -7.60
C PHE A 252 -18.37 -13.07 -6.57
N ALA A 253 -17.78 -14.22 -6.23
CA ALA A 253 -18.31 -15.08 -5.18
C ALA A 253 -18.17 -14.43 -3.80
N LEU A 254 -17.06 -13.73 -3.55
CA LEU A 254 -16.82 -12.97 -2.32
C LEU A 254 -17.82 -11.83 -2.14
N ALA A 255 -18.20 -11.13 -3.22
CA ALA A 255 -19.19 -10.06 -3.17
C ALA A 255 -20.59 -10.55 -2.72
N HIS A 256 -20.99 -11.76 -3.12
CA HIS A 256 -22.25 -12.36 -2.66
C HIS A 256 -22.20 -12.70 -1.16
N THR A 257 -21.10 -13.28 -0.69
CA THR A 257 -20.89 -13.58 0.74
C THR A 257 -20.80 -12.30 1.59
N ALA A 258 -20.17 -11.25 1.08
CA ALA A 258 -20.07 -9.94 1.71
C ALA A 258 -21.45 -9.35 2.02
N LEU A 259 -22.34 -9.35 1.04
CA LEU A 259 -23.67 -8.77 1.15
C LEU A 259 -24.51 -9.50 2.21
N ASN A 260 -24.42 -10.84 2.27
CA ASN A 260 -25.09 -11.65 3.29
C ASN A 260 -24.56 -11.35 4.70
N LYS A 261 -23.24 -11.18 4.87
CA LYS A 261 -22.62 -10.84 6.16
C LYS A 261 -22.94 -9.42 6.64
N ILE A 262 -23.12 -8.47 5.73
CA ILE A 262 -23.56 -7.11 6.05
C ILE A 262 -24.98 -7.14 6.60
N VAL A 263 -25.88 -7.85 5.92
CA VAL A 263 -27.27 -8.01 6.36
C VAL A 263 -27.32 -8.63 7.76
N ASP A 264 -26.51 -9.67 7.99
CA ASP A 264 -26.41 -10.33 9.29
C ASP A 264 -25.89 -9.39 10.40
N LEU A 265 -24.83 -8.61 10.16
CA LEU A 265 -24.31 -7.62 11.13
C LEU A 265 -25.37 -6.58 11.52
N PHE A 266 -26.11 -6.05 10.55
CA PHE A 266 -27.12 -5.03 10.83
C PHE A 266 -28.39 -5.58 11.49
N LEU A 267 -28.73 -6.85 11.24
CA LEU A 267 -29.91 -7.50 11.84
C LEU A 267 -29.62 -8.08 13.23
N THR A 268 -28.41 -8.59 13.48
CA THR A 268 -28.06 -9.30 14.71
C THR A 268 -27.19 -8.50 15.67
N LEU A 269 -26.54 -7.42 15.20
CA LEU A 269 -25.55 -6.61 15.94
C LEU A 269 -24.35 -7.41 16.48
N HIS A 270 -24.17 -8.65 16.05
CA HIS A 270 -23.03 -9.48 16.43
C HIS A 270 -21.85 -9.26 15.45
N THR A 271 -20.70 -8.88 15.99
CA THR A 271 -19.46 -8.78 15.21
C THR A 271 -18.84 -10.15 15.04
N SER A 272 -18.55 -10.57 13.81
CA SER A 272 -17.91 -11.86 13.53
C SER A 272 -16.38 -11.82 13.65
N SER A 273 -15.78 -10.63 13.66
CA SER A 273 -14.34 -10.43 13.86
C SER A 273 -14.03 -9.08 14.50
N ASN A 274 -12.88 -8.97 15.17
CA ASN A 274 -12.35 -7.69 15.66
C ASN A 274 -10.94 -7.45 15.07
N PRO A 275 -10.84 -6.85 13.88
CA PRO A 275 -9.55 -6.57 13.24
C PRO A 275 -8.69 -5.57 14.01
N TYR A 276 -9.29 -4.81 14.94
CA TYR A 276 -8.63 -3.81 15.77
C TYR A 276 -8.11 -4.34 17.10
N SER A 277 -8.22 -5.65 17.36
CA SER A 277 -7.72 -6.30 18.58
C SER A 277 -6.24 -6.73 18.51
N ALA A 278 -5.74 -7.02 17.30
CA ALA A 278 -4.34 -7.40 17.04
C ALA A 278 -3.27 -6.28 17.16
N PRO A 279 -3.55 -4.96 17.06
CA PRO A 279 -2.49 -3.95 16.98
C PRO A 279 -1.64 -3.80 18.25
N ALA A 280 -2.19 -3.99 19.45
CA ALA A 280 -1.53 -3.55 20.68
C ALA A 280 -0.23 -4.32 20.99
N SER A 281 -0.15 -5.62 20.66
CA SER A 281 1.03 -6.45 20.90
C SER A 281 2.12 -6.30 19.83
N GLN A 282 1.82 -5.66 18.70
CA GLN A 282 2.75 -5.49 17.58
C GLN A 282 3.70 -4.29 17.74
N TRP A 283 3.44 -3.41 18.71
CA TRP A 283 4.23 -2.21 18.99
C TRP A 283 5.08 -2.40 20.24
N ALA A 284 6.27 -1.81 20.25
CA ALA A 284 7.19 -1.87 21.39
C ALA A 284 6.54 -1.27 22.66
N GLY A 285 5.73 -0.22 22.50
CA GLY A 285 4.93 0.34 23.57
C GLY A 285 3.66 1.06 23.08
N LYS A 286 2.82 1.46 24.05
CA LYS A 286 1.59 2.22 23.77
C LYS A 286 1.86 3.59 23.14
N LEU A 287 2.98 4.23 23.50
CA LEU A 287 3.35 5.53 22.94
C LEU A 287 3.73 5.40 21.46
N ASP A 288 4.44 4.35 21.08
CA ASP A 288 4.81 4.10 19.68
C ASP A 288 3.57 3.90 18.80
N GLN A 289 2.60 3.12 19.29
CA GLN A 289 1.30 2.94 18.65
C GLN A 289 0.60 4.29 18.41
N ILE A 290 0.53 5.14 19.43
CA ILE A 290 -0.13 6.46 19.34
C ILE A 290 0.62 7.37 18.37
N LEU A 291 1.95 7.43 18.47
CA LEU A 291 2.79 8.29 17.63
C LEU A 291 2.66 7.93 16.16
N VAL A 292 2.77 6.64 15.82
CA VAL A 292 2.63 6.16 14.43
C VAL A 292 1.23 6.43 13.88
N ALA A 293 0.18 6.23 14.68
CA ALA A 293 -1.19 6.48 14.25
C ALA A 293 -1.58 7.97 14.22
N SER A 294 -0.89 8.82 14.99
CA SER A 294 -1.30 10.21 15.20
C SER A 294 -1.35 11.02 13.90
N PHE A 295 -0.38 10.82 13.00
CA PHE A 295 -0.35 11.56 11.73
C PHE A 295 -1.55 11.26 10.85
N ARG A 296 -1.93 9.97 10.76
CA ARG A 296 -3.14 9.53 10.06
C ARG A 296 -4.38 10.25 10.58
N TRP A 297 -4.52 10.37 11.90
CA TRP A 297 -5.65 11.08 12.52
C TRP A 297 -5.62 12.57 12.27
N VAL A 298 -4.46 13.21 12.44
CA VAL A 298 -4.29 14.65 12.16
C VAL A 298 -4.63 14.96 10.72
N LEU A 299 -4.08 14.20 9.76
CA LEU A 299 -4.39 14.33 8.35
C LEU A 299 -5.90 14.23 8.13
N SER A 300 -6.52 13.15 8.62
CA SER A 300 -7.93 12.84 8.35
C SER A 300 -8.87 13.87 8.96
N VAL A 301 -8.70 14.23 10.23
CA VAL A 301 -9.59 15.18 10.91
C VAL A 301 -9.48 16.56 10.27
N VAL A 302 -8.25 17.05 10.04
CA VAL A 302 -8.04 18.39 9.49
C VAL A 302 -8.50 18.47 8.03
N SER A 303 -8.24 17.44 7.21
CA SER A 303 -8.71 17.41 5.83
C SER A 303 -10.24 17.33 5.75
N ILE A 304 -10.91 16.59 6.65
CA ILE A 304 -12.38 16.51 6.70
C ILE A 304 -12.98 17.87 7.05
N VAL A 305 -12.40 18.57 8.03
CA VAL A 305 -12.86 19.92 8.41
C VAL A 305 -12.70 20.91 7.24
N ILE A 306 -11.55 20.87 6.54
CA ILE A 306 -11.30 21.71 5.36
C ILE A 306 -12.30 21.39 4.25
N TRP A 307 -12.50 20.11 3.95
CA TRP A 307 -13.44 19.66 2.92
C TRP A 307 -14.89 20.05 3.25
N GLY A 308 -15.33 19.82 4.49
CA GLY A 308 -16.66 20.21 4.97
C GLY A 308 -16.88 21.71 4.90
N TYR A 309 -15.89 22.52 5.29
CA TYR A 309 -15.93 23.97 5.14
C TYR A 309 -16.01 24.40 3.67
N ALA A 310 -15.24 23.76 2.78
CA ALA A 310 -15.26 24.07 1.34
C ALA A 310 -16.62 23.73 0.70
N LEU A 311 -17.21 22.59 1.06
CA LEU A 311 -18.56 22.22 0.63
C LEU A 311 -19.63 23.16 1.20
N TRP A 312 -19.53 23.51 2.48
CA TRP A 312 -20.44 24.47 3.12
C TRP A 312 -20.43 25.80 2.37
N LYS A 313 -19.25 26.35 2.09
CA LYS A 313 -19.09 27.60 1.33
C LYS A 313 -19.65 27.49 -0.09
N MET A 314 -19.47 26.35 -0.75
CA MET A 314 -20.01 26.12 -2.09
C MET A 314 -21.54 26.05 -2.11
N ILE A 315 -22.14 25.28 -1.20
CA ILE A 315 -23.58 25.00 -1.18
C ILE A 315 -24.37 26.20 -0.63
N TRP A 316 -23.93 26.74 0.51
CA TRP A 316 -24.66 27.75 1.27
C TRP A 316 -24.24 29.18 0.94
N ARG A 317 -22.94 29.42 0.72
CA ARG A 317 -22.44 30.74 0.32
C ARG A 317 -22.36 30.91 -1.20
N LYS A 318 -22.80 29.90 -1.97
CA LYS A 318 -22.79 29.89 -3.45
C LYS A 318 -21.42 30.24 -4.06
N HIS A 319 -20.35 29.97 -3.32
CA HIS A 319 -19.00 30.28 -3.77
C HIS A 319 -18.58 29.34 -4.90
N THR A 320 -17.98 29.90 -5.95
CA THR A 320 -17.48 29.15 -7.10
C THR A 320 -16.02 28.79 -6.90
N TRP A 321 -15.75 27.49 -6.90
CA TRP A 321 -14.39 26.96 -6.91
C TRP A 321 -13.92 26.74 -8.35
N SER A 322 -12.61 26.79 -8.59
CA SER A 322 -12.06 26.42 -9.91
C SER A 322 -12.26 24.93 -10.18
N PHE A 323 -12.20 24.54 -11.46
CA PHE A 323 -12.37 23.14 -11.87
C PHE A 323 -11.40 22.19 -11.16
N GLU A 324 -10.14 22.58 -10.98
CA GLU A 324 -9.11 21.81 -10.26
C GLU A 324 -9.57 21.44 -8.85
N HIS A 325 -10.04 22.44 -8.10
CA HIS A 325 -10.44 22.27 -6.72
C HIS A 325 -11.75 21.48 -6.61
N LEU A 326 -12.70 21.70 -7.52
CA LEU A 326 -13.93 20.90 -7.56
C LEU A 326 -13.62 19.42 -7.84
N PHE A 327 -12.73 19.15 -8.78
CA PHE A 327 -12.29 17.79 -9.09
C PHE A 327 -11.64 17.14 -7.87
N LEU A 328 -10.73 17.85 -7.20
CA LEU A 328 -10.08 17.37 -5.98
C LEU A 328 -11.07 17.10 -4.83
N LEU A 329 -12.02 18.01 -4.59
CA LEU A 329 -13.04 17.86 -3.54
C LEU A 329 -13.96 16.67 -3.81
N ALA A 330 -14.28 16.41 -5.08
CA ALA A 330 -15.11 15.27 -5.47
C ALA A 330 -14.37 13.94 -5.28
N LEU A 331 -13.10 13.86 -5.70
CA LEU A 331 -12.25 12.70 -5.46
C LEU A 331 -12.06 12.44 -3.96
N TYR A 332 -11.77 13.48 -3.18
CA TYR A 332 -11.65 13.38 -1.73
C TYR A 332 -12.93 12.80 -1.11
N GLY A 333 -14.11 13.32 -1.51
CA GLY A 333 -15.39 12.81 -1.04
C GLY A 333 -15.60 11.33 -1.39
N ALA A 334 -15.26 10.93 -2.61
CA ALA A 334 -15.40 9.54 -3.06
C ALA A 334 -14.48 8.57 -2.29
N PHE A 335 -13.19 8.87 -2.19
CA PHE A 335 -12.24 8.00 -1.46
C PHE A 335 -12.47 8.05 0.06
N GLY A 336 -12.87 9.20 0.60
CA GLY A 336 -13.26 9.31 2.02
C GLY A 336 -14.50 8.50 2.35
N PHE A 337 -15.49 8.49 1.45
CA PHE A 337 -16.68 7.65 1.60
C PHE A 337 -16.35 6.15 1.54
N LEU A 338 -15.42 5.74 0.66
CA LEU A 338 -14.95 4.34 0.60
C LEU A 338 -14.31 3.89 1.93
N VAL A 339 -13.48 4.72 2.55
CA VAL A 339 -12.91 4.42 3.88
C VAL A 339 -14.01 4.40 4.95
N ALA A 340 -14.94 5.35 4.92
CA ALA A 340 -16.06 5.38 5.86
C ALA A 340 -16.96 4.14 5.76
N LEU A 341 -17.15 3.60 4.56
CA LEU A 341 -17.84 2.33 4.31
C LEU A 341 -17.02 1.13 4.75
N ALA A 342 -15.69 1.18 4.61
CA ALA A 342 -14.82 0.09 5.01
C ALA A 342 -14.84 -0.19 6.52
N ILE A 343 -15.02 0.85 7.36
CA ILE A 343 -15.07 0.71 8.82
C ILE A 343 -16.15 -0.28 9.31
N PRO A 344 -17.46 -0.11 8.98
CA PRO A 344 -18.48 -1.08 9.39
C PRO A 344 -18.29 -2.44 8.71
N LEU A 345 -17.77 -2.46 7.47
CA LEU A 345 -17.50 -3.69 6.74
C LEU A 345 -16.41 -4.54 7.41
N ASP A 346 -15.40 -3.93 8.02
CA ASP A 346 -14.35 -4.64 8.74
C ASP A 346 -14.89 -5.44 9.95
N PHE A 347 -15.97 -4.99 10.58
CA PHE A 347 -16.63 -5.74 11.67
C PHE A 347 -17.42 -6.96 11.20
N THR A 348 -17.74 -7.05 9.90
CA THR A 348 -18.46 -8.20 9.31
C THR A 348 -17.57 -9.42 9.07
N GLY A 349 -16.25 -9.32 9.26
CA GLY A 349 -15.32 -10.44 9.13
C GLY A 349 -15.35 -11.10 7.75
N MET A 350 -15.34 -10.27 6.70
CA MET A 350 -15.25 -10.71 5.30
C MET A 350 -13.90 -11.36 4.98
N ASN A 351 -13.68 -12.58 5.48
CA ASN A 351 -12.41 -13.32 5.51
C ASN A 351 -11.42 -12.77 6.54
N ALA A 352 -10.73 -13.67 7.23
CA ALA A 352 -9.64 -13.31 8.12
C ALA A 352 -8.54 -12.57 7.33
N GLY A 353 -8.17 -11.36 7.73
CA GLY A 353 -7.10 -10.57 7.08
C GLY A 353 -7.54 -9.50 6.08
N THR A 354 -8.84 -9.22 5.95
CA THR A 354 -9.35 -8.10 5.14
C THR A 354 -9.62 -6.87 6.01
N ASN A 355 -8.55 -6.20 6.46
CA ASN A 355 -8.69 -4.86 7.05
C ASN A 355 -8.92 -3.86 5.90
N LEU A 356 -10.14 -3.79 5.37
CA LEU A 356 -10.50 -2.95 4.22
C LEU A 356 -10.26 -1.47 4.53
N GLU A 357 -10.44 -1.04 5.78
CA GLU A 357 -10.14 0.32 6.20
C GLU A 357 -8.64 0.63 5.97
N VAL A 358 -7.78 -0.25 6.48
CA VAL A 358 -6.32 -0.12 6.35
C VAL A 358 -5.89 -0.18 4.88
N ARG A 359 -6.53 -1.02 4.06
CA ARG A 359 -6.24 -1.13 2.62
C ARG A 359 -6.70 0.09 1.81
N ASN A 360 -7.83 0.69 2.16
CA ASN A 360 -8.37 1.86 1.46
C ASN A 360 -7.78 3.18 1.95
N PHE A 361 -7.21 3.21 3.16
CA PHE A 361 -6.63 4.41 3.75
C PHE A 361 -5.52 5.04 2.89
N PRO A 362 -4.55 4.30 2.32
CA PRO A 362 -3.55 4.90 1.44
C PRO A 362 -4.15 5.68 0.26
N TYR A 363 -5.22 5.17 -0.35
CA TYR A 363 -5.91 5.82 -1.48
C TYR A 363 -6.62 7.10 -1.07
N TYR A 364 -7.25 7.09 0.10
CA TYR A 364 -7.80 8.29 0.72
C TYR A 364 -6.72 9.32 1.06
N ALA A 365 -5.62 8.89 1.67
CA ALA A 365 -4.49 9.73 2.03
C ALA A 365 -3.92 10.49 0.82
N LEU A 366 -3.88 9.86 -0.36
CA LEU A 366 -3.45 10.49 -1.61
C LEU A 366 -4.31 11.70 -2.00
N MET A 367 -5.60 11.70 -1.65
CA MET A 367 -6.49 12.85 -1.88
C MET A 367 -6.54 13.79 -0.68
N ALA A 368 -6.39 13.28 0.54
CA ALA A 368 -6.40 14.07 1.76
C ALA A 368 -5.22 15.02 1.86
N SER A 369 -4.03 14.58 1.43
CA SER A 369 -2.82 15.39 1.45
C SER A 369 -2.94 16.72 0.69
N PRO A 370 -3.29 16.73 -0.61
CA PRO A 370 -3.47 17.98 -1.34
C PRO A 370 -4.63 18.83 -0.81
N VAL A 371 -5.70 18.25 -0.27
CA VAL A 371 -6.80 19.00 0.39
C VAL A 371 -6.31 19.73 1.64
N LEU A 372 -5.51 19.06 2.48
CA LEU A 372 -4.94 19.65 3.67
C LEU A 372 -4.00 20.82 3.33
N VAL A 373 -3.10 20.61 2.37
CA VAL A 373 -2.14 21.65 1.93
C VAL A 373 -2.88 22.84 1.30
N TRP A 374 -3.87 22.58 0.45
CA TRP A 374 -4.71 23.62 -0.15
C TRP A 374 -5.44 24.47 0.90
N GLY A 375 -5.98 23.85 1.95
CA GLY A 375 -6.67 24.57 3.00
C GLY A 375 -5.72 25.33 3.93
N LEU A 376 -4.63 24.73 4.38
CA LEU A 376 -3.79 25.32 5.42
C LEU A 376 -2.83 26.40 4.89
N ILE A 377 -2.17 26.18 3.75
CA ILE A 377 -1.06 27.05 3.32
C ILE A 377 -1.51 28.51 3.09
N PRO A 378 -2.62 28.80 2.39
CA PRO A 378 -3.07 30.18 2.23
C PRO A 378 -3.36 30.87 3.57
N ARG A 379 -3.88 30.13 4.56
CA ARG A 379 -4.17 30.65 5.91
C ARG A 379 -2.89 30.93 6.68
N LEU A 380 -1.86 30.08 6.53
CA LEU A 380 -0.55 30.34 7.12
C LEU A 380 0.12 31.59 6.53
N GLU A 381 -0.12 31.89 5.26
CA GLU A 381 0.40 33.09 4.59
C GLU A 381 -0.27 34.38 5.09
N THR A 382 -1.49 34.29 5.66
CA THR A 382 -2.18 35.43 6.31
C THR A 382 -1.73 35.70 7.74
N LEU A 383 -0.88 34.86 8.35
CA LEU A 383 -0.37 35.10 9.70
C LEU A 383 0.55 36.32 9.75
N LYS A 384 0.60 36.97 10.93
CA LYS A 384 1.52 38.10 11.18
C LYS A 384 2.96 37.71 10.83
N THR A 385 3.70 38.62 10.23
CA THR A 385 5.10 38.42 9.79
C THR A 385 6.03 37.98 10.92
N THR A 386 5.71 38.31 12.16
CA THR A 386 6.45 37.88 13.36
C THR A 386 6.15 36.43 13.75
N LEU A 387 4.92 35.94 13.58
CA LEU A 387 4.52 34.57 13.97
C LEU A 387 4.76 33.55 12.87
N ARG A 388 4.70 34.00 11.60
CA ARG A 388 4.82 33.12 10.43
C ARG A 388 6.12 32.29 10.40
N PRO A 389 7.32 32.84 10.66
CA PRO A 389 8.55 32.04 10.67
C PRO A 389 8.50 30.93 11.72
N TRP A 390 8.06 31.24 12.94
CA TRP A 390 7.93 30.27 14.02
C TRP A 390 6.97 29.13 13.67
N VAL A 391 5.77 29.46 13.19
CA VAL A 391 4.79 28.43 12.79
C VAL A 391 5.32 27.60 11.64
N THR A 392 5.94 28.22 10.63
CA THR A 392 6.48 27.51 9.47
C THR A 392 7.61 26.56 9.87
N THR A 393 8.56 27.03 10.68
CA THR A 393 9.68 26.21 11.17
C THR A 393 9.19 25.08 12.06
N SER A 394 8.28 25.35 13.01
CA SER A 394 7.71 24.31 13.86
C SER A 394 6.95 23.26 13.05
N SER A 395 6.14 23.66 12.07
CA SER A 395 5.45 22.71 11.18
C SER A 395 6.43 21.89 10.34
N ALA A 396 7.54 22.48 9.88
CA ALA A 396 8.57 21.76 9.14
C ALA A 396 9.31 20.73 10.02
N ILE A 397 9.63 21.09 11.27
CA ILE A 397 10.23 20.18 12.25
C ILE A 397 9.28 19.02 12.55
N VAL A 398 8.01 19.31 12.83
CA VAL A 398 6.99 18.28 13.08
C VAL A 398 6.85 17.34 11.88
N LEU A 399 6.82 17.89 10.66
CA LEU A 399 6.78 17.09 9.45
C LEU A 399 8.01 16.19 9.32
N ALA A 400 9.21 16.72 9.55
CA ALA A 400 10.45 15.95 9.50
C ALA A 400 10.45 14.80 10.52
N VAL A 401 9.95 15.04 11.75
CA VAL A 401 9.78 14.00 12.76
C VAL A 401 8.82 12.92 12.29
N PHE A 402 7.70 13.28 11.67
CA PHE A 402 6.76 12.29 11.13
C PHE A 402 7.32 11.50 9.94
N VAL A 403 8.17 12.10 9.11
CA VAL A 403 8.91 11.38 8.06
C VAL A 403 9.85 10.33 8.69
N LEU A 404 10.55 10.67 9.78
CA LEU A 404 11.41 9.72 10.50
C LEU A 404 10.60 8.59 11.16
N ILE A 405 9.46 8.91 11.77
CA ILE A 405 8.53 7.89 12.32
C ILE A 405 8.01 7.00 11.19
N GLY A 406 7.69 7.59 10.02
CA GLY A 406 7.32 6.88 8.82
C GLY A 406 8.39 5.90 8.37
N LEU A 407 9.67 6.28 8.44
CA LEU A 407 10.80 5.40 8.12
C LEU A 407 10.84 4.22 9.07
N PHE A 408 10.85 4.46 10.39
CA PHE A 408 10.87 3.39 11.39
C PHE A 408 9.67 2.44 11.25
N LYS A 409 8.48 2.97 10.97
CA LYS A 409 7.29 2.14 10.74
C LYS A 409 7.42 1.36 9.44
N SER A 410 7.89 1.98 8.37
CA SER A 410 8.04 1.29 7.09
C SER A 410 9.00 0.10 7.20
N THR A 411 10.09 0.24 7.97
CA THR A 411 11.07 -0.84 8.22
C THR A 411 10.68 -1.78 9.35
N LEU A 412 9.54 -1.56 10.03
CA LEU A 412 9.16 -2.22 11.29
C LEU A 412 10.37 -2.31 12.25
N ASP A 413 11.01 -1.16 12.48
CA ASP A 413 12.25 -1.10 13.25
C ASP A 413 12.01 -1.59 14.68
N PRO A 414 12.90 -2.43 15.24
CA PRO A 414 12.79 -2.94 16.61
C PRO A 414 12.62 -1.86 17.69
N VAL A 415 13.01 -0.62 17.42
CA VAL A 415 12.80 0.51 18.33
C VAL A 415 11.32 0.78 18.58
N ILE A 416 10.43 0.55 17.59
CA ILE A 416 9.01 0.87 17.70
C ILE A 416 8.07 -0.33 17.47
N SER A 417 8.58 -1.45 16.94
CA SER A 417 7.76 -2.62 16.60
C SER A 417 8.33 -3.92 17.15
N ASN A 418 7.42 -4.80 17.55
CA ASN A 418 7.70 -6.19 17.94
C ASN A 418 7.61 -7.16 16.74
N GLN A 419 7.12 -6.70 15.59
CA GLN A 419 6.95 -7.52 14.39
C GLN A 419 8.10 -7.24 13.42
N TRP A 420 9.20 -7.96 13.58
CA TRP A 420 10.41 -7.71 12.79
C TRP A 420 10.31 -8.34 11.40
N MET A 421 10.80 -7.62 10.39
CA MET A 421 10.78 -8.08 8.99
C MET A 421 12.16 -8.49 8.45
N PHE A 422 13.24 -8.26 9.19
CA PHE A 422 14.61 -8.53 8.70
C PHE A 422 15.04 -9.96 8.97
N TYR A 423 16.09 -10.47 8.30
CA TYR A 423 16.71 -11.75 8.66
C TYR A 423 18.21 -11.70 8.43
N THR A 424 18.95 -12.60 9.08
CA THR A 424 20.41 -12.59 8.99
C THR A 424 20.93 -13.52 7.87
N PRO A 425 22.15 -13.29 7.37
CA PRO A 425 22.79 -14.22 6.44
C PRO A 425 22.90 -15.64 7.01
N THR A 426 23.19 -15.76 8.32
CA THR A 426 23.36 -17.04 9.01
C THR A 426 22.03 -17.79 9.16
N GLU A 427 20.93 -17.11 9.44
CA GLU A 427 19.59 -17.72 9.44
C GLU A 427 19.22 -18.24 8.04
N ARG A 428 19.49 -17.45 7.00
CA ARG A 428 19.25 -17.88 5.61
C ARG A 428 20.09 -19.10 5.25
N GLN A 429 21.36 -19.15 5.66
CA GLN A 429 22.22 -20.30 5.43
C GLN A 429 21.72 -21.55 6.17
N ALA A 430 21.23 -21.41 7.41
CA ALA A 430 20.64 -22.51 8.17
C ALA A 430 19.40 -23.07 7.45
N LEU A 431 18.50 -22.21 6.97
CA LEU A 431 17.34 -22.63 6.18
C LEU A 431 17.75 -23.34 4.88
N SER A 432 18.78 -22.84 4.19
CA SER A 432 19.33 -23.51 3.00
C SER A 432 19.89 -24.89 3.33
N ALA A 433 20.59 -25.03 4.45
CA ALA A 433 21.15 -26.31 4.89
C ALA A 433 20.04 -27.30 5.27
N PHE A 434 19.01 -26.85 5.98
CA PHE A 434 17.83 -27.65 6.32
C PHE A 434 17.15 -28.19 5.06
N ASN A 435 16.82 -27.31 4.11
CA ASN A 435 16.14 -27.71 2.88
C ASN A 435 16.97 -28.66 2.00
N HIS A 436 18.31 -28.60 2.10
CA HIS A 436 19.19 -29.47 1.29
C HIS A 436 19.42 -30.85 1.91
N HIS A 437 19.42 -30.95 3.25
CA HIS A 437 19.83 -32.18 3.96
C HIS A 437 18.68 -32.91 4.65
N SER A 438 17.57 -32.25 4.97
CA SER A 438 16.37 -32.86 5.55
C SER A 438 15.37 -33.28 4.47
N ARG A 439 14.52 -34.27 4.76
CA ARG A 439 13.46 -34.73 3.85
C ARG A 439 12.18 -34.98 4.63
N SER A 440 11.10 -34.33 4.21
CA SER A 440 9.77 -34.45 4.82
C SER A 440 9.77 -34.07 6.31
N GLU A 441 10.67 -33.19 6.73
CA GLU A 441 10.81 -32.72 8.11
C GLU A 441 10.15 -31.36 8.30
N THR A 442 9.79 -31.05 9.56
CA THR A 442 9.25 -29.73 9.94
C THR A 442 10.21 -29.03 10.90
N ILE A 443 10.53 -27.76 10.60
CA ILE A 443 11.38 -26.91 11.44
C ILE A 443 10.60 -25.71 11.97
N TRP A 444 10.62 -25.54 13.30
CA TRP A 444 10.13 -24.33 13.95
C TRP A 444 11.20 -23.25 13.92
N THR A 445 10.83 -22.04 13.50
CA THR A 445 11.77 -20.95 13.23
C THR A 445 11.57 -19.69 14.06
N GLY A 446 10.66 -19.72 15.04
CA GLY A 446 10.48 -18.61 15.96
C GLY A 446 9.02 -18.28 16.28
N PRO A 447 8.82 -17.22 17.08
CA PRO A 447 7.49 -16.79 17.54
C PRO A 447 6.65 -16.09 16.46
N ASP A 448 7.24 -15.82 15.30
CA ASP A 448 6.69 -15.05 14.18
C ASP A 448 6.87 -15.84 12.86
N ASN A 449 6.52 -15.23 11.73
CA ASN A 449 6.65 -15.83 10.38
C ASN A 449 7.82 -15.27 9.56
N ARG A 450 8.71 -14.47 10.14
CA ARG A 450 9.80 -13.77 9.42
C ARG A 450 10.68 -14.74 8.63
N LEU A 451 11.08 -15.85 9.27
CA LEU A 451 11.89 -16.89 8.64
C LEU A 451 11.08 -17.81 7.70
N VAL A 452 9.79 -18.01 7.96
CA VAL A 452 8.86 -18.69 7.03
C VAL A 452 8.79 -17.93 5.70
N TYR A 453 8.68 -16.59 5.78
CA TYR A 453 8.65 -15.71 4.60
C TYR A 453 10.01 -15.63 3.90
N ALA A 454 11.12 -15.65 4.65
CA ALA A 454 12.46 -15.69 4.06
C ALA A 454 12.68 -16.99 3.28
N ASP A 455 12.28 -18.10 3.86
CA ASP A 455 12.35 -19.41 3.23
C ASP A 455 11.47 -19.50 1.97
N MET A 456 10.23 -19.01 2.03
CA MET A 456 9.31 -18.95 0.90
C MET A 456 9.90 -18.16 -0.28
N MET A 457 10.63 -17.09 0.01
CA MET A 457 11.24 -16.21 -0.97
C MET A 457 12.46 -16.84 -1.66
N TRP A 458 13.35 -17.49 -0.90
CA TRP A 458 14.63 -17.99 -1.42
C TRP A 458 14.62 -19.46 -1.85
N HIS A 459 13.77 -20.30 -1.26
CA HIS A 459 13.81 -21.76 -1.45
C HIS A 459 12.55 -22.32 -2.13
N PHE A 460 11.83 -21.49 -2.89
CA PHE A 460 10.57 -21.88 -3.57
C PHE A 460 10.66 -23.09 -4.51
N ARG A 461 11.85 -23.43 -5.04
CA ARG A 461 12.08 -24.63 -5.87
C ARG A 461 12.59 -25.83 -5.08
N ASN A 462 13.29 -25.58 -3.97
CA ASN A 462 14.09 -26.57 -3.26
C ASN A 462 13.49 -26.94 -1.89
N ARG A 463 12.25 -26.52 -1.60
CA ARG A 463 11.58 -26.87 -0.34
C ARG A 463 11.42 -28.39 -0.13
N GLY A 464 11.39 -29.18 -1.20
CA GLY A 464 11.03 -30.59 -1.10
C GLY A 464 9.70 -30.76 -0.35
N ASP A 465 9.58 -31.83 0.44
CA ASP A 465 8.47 -32.04 1.38
C ASP A 465 8.70 -31.38 2.75
N ASN A 466 9.78 -30.60 2.91
CA ASN A 466 10.09 -29.96 4.18
C ASN A 466 9.15 -28.78 4.44
N THR A 467 8.80 -28.59 5.70
CA THR A 467 7.90 -27.52 6.15
C THR A 467 8.62 -26.60 7.12
N VAL A 468 8.53 -25.29 6.88
CA VAL A 468 9.07 -24.26 7.78
C VAL A 468 7.90 -23.59 8.48
N THR A 469 7.87 -23.66 9.80
CA THR A 469 6.77 -23.15 10.64
C THR A 469 7.23 -22.01 11.52
N GLY A 470 6.26 -21.16 11.89
CA GLY A 470 6.40 -20.04 12.80
C GLY A 470 5.30 -20.06 13.86
N PHE A 471 5.30 -19.07 14.75
CA PHE A 471 4.37 -18.96 15.88
C PHE A 471 4.50 -20.08 16.94
N GLN A 472 3.40 -20.81 17.22
CA GLN A 472 3.36 -21.79 18.29
C GLN A 472 4.11 -23.05 17.88
N PHE A 473 5.10 -23.40 18.69
CA PHE A 473 5.76 -24.70 18.60
C PHE A 473 4.77 -25.83 18.87
N SER A 474 4.85 -26.86 18.04
CA SER A 474 4.07 -28.08 18.11
C SER A 474 5.00 -29.29 18.18
N GLN A 475 4.51 -30.43 18.69
CA GLN A 475 5.30 -31.66 18.68
C GLN A 475 5.60 -32.20 17.27
N ALA A 476 4.92 -31.68 16.24
CA ALA A 476 5.23 -31.98 14.84
C ALA A 476 6.52 -31.29 14.36
N ASP A 477 6.98 -30.24 15.04
CA ASP A 477 8.20 -29.52 14.72
C ASP A 477 9.42 -30.29 15.27
N ARG A 478 9.91 -31.26 14.50
CA ARG A 478 11.04 -32.13 14.89
C ARG A 478 12.37 -31.38 14.98
N ASP A 479 12.52 -30.31 14.19
CA ASP A 479 13.72 -29.47 14.17
C ASP A 479 13.39 -28.05 14.70
N LEU A 480 14.37 -27.41 15.34
CA LEU A 480 14.28 -26.07 15.92
C LEU A 480 15.42 -25.20 15.39
N LEU A 481 15.13 -24.08 14.73
CA LEU A 481 16.13 -23.08 14.37
C LEU A 481 16.25 -22.06 15.50
N ILE A 482 17.45 -21.94 16.06
CA ILE A 482 17.78 -21.00 17.13
C ILE A 482 18.86 -20.03 16.65
N SER A 483 18.61 -18.74 16.83
CA SER A 483 19.53 -17.63 16.58
C SER A 483 19.35 -16.55 17.67
N PRO A 484 20.31 -15.63 17.85
CA PRO A 484 20.14 -14.46 18.72
C PRO A 484 18.85 -13.68 18.42
N GLU A 485 18.50 -13.53 17.14
CA GLU A 485 17.30 -12.82 16.70
C GLU A 485 16.02 -13.58 17.04
N VAL A 486 16.00 -14.91 16.90
CA VAL A 486 14.85 -15.74 17.33
C VAL A 486 14.64 -15.64 18.84
N ILE A 487 15.71 -15.73 19.63
CA ILE A 487 15.64 -15.59 21.09
C ILE A 487 15.14 -14.20 21.47
N ALA A 488 15.67 -13.15 20.84
CA ALA A 488 15.29 -11.76 21.11
C ALA A 488 13.82 -11.50 20.73
N SER A 489 13.36 -11.98 19.56
CA SER A 489 11.96 -11.88 19.13
C SER A 489 11.03 -12.59 20.13
N SER A 490 11.40 -13.78 20.61
CA SER A 490 10.62 -14.53 21.62
C SER A 490 10.49 -13.76 22.93
N LEU A 491 11.57 -13.11 23.39
CA LEU A 491 11.55 -12.29 24.60
C LEU A 491 10.64 -11.06 24.45
N VAL A 492 10.73 -10.37 23.32
CA VAL A 492 9.94 -9.16 23.03
C VAL A 492 8.45 -9.50 22.88
N GLU A 493 8.13 -10.59 22.18
CA GLU A 493 6.74 -11.06 22.02
C GLU A 493 6.19 -11.81 23.25
N GLN A 494 6.99 -12.01 24.30
CA GLN A 494 6.63 -12.77 25.50
C GLN A 494 6.16 -14.19 25.19
N LYS A 495 6.79 -14.83 24.19
CA LYS A 495 6.50 -16.20 23.75
C LYS A 495 7.61 -17.15 24.17
N PRO A 496 7.30 -18.35 24.67
CA PRO A 496 8.31 -19.29 25.13
C PRO A 496 9.17 -19.79 23.98
N VAL A 497 10.47 -19.92 24.23
CA VAL A 497 11.38 -20.66 23.34
C VAL A 497 11.31 -22.15 23.74
N PRO A 498 11.08 -23.08 22.80
CA PRO A 498 11.09 -24.50 23.09
C PRO A 498 12.43 -24.96 23.71
N PRO A 499 12.43 -25.94 24.63
CA PRO A 499 13.65 -26.41 25.27
C PRO A 499 14.57 -27.12 24.26
N TYR A 500 15.69 -26.47 23.90
CA TYR A 500 16.62 -26.96 22.88
C TYR A 500 18.00 -27.39 23.43
N LEU A 501 18.39 -26.98 24.64
CA LEU A 501 19.74 -27.20 25.18
C LEU A 501 20.12 -28.69 25.35
N ASN A 502 19.13 -29.57 25.55
CA ASN A 502 19.33 -31.01 25.70
C ASN A 502 19.06 -31.80 24.40
N GLN A 503 18.86 -31.11 23.28
CA GLN A 503 18.52 -31.71 21.98
C GLN A 503 19.77 -31.93 21.12
N ASN A 504 19.62 -32.62 19.99
CA ASN A 504 20.76 -32.93 19.12
C ASN A 504 21.02 -31.77 18.16
N ARG A 505 22.16 -31.08 18.31
CA ARG A 505 22.56 -30.03 17.36
C ARG A 505 23.03 -30.65 16.05
N ILE A 506 22.26 -30.48 14.99
CA ILE A 506 22.53 -31.06 13.65
C ILE A 506 23.12 -30.06 12.67
N TYR A 507 23.05 -28.75 12.97
CA TYR A 507 23.68 -27.69 12.19
C TYR A 507 24.17 -26.58 13.11
N ASP A 508 25.33 -25.99 12.79
CA ASP A 508 25.90 -24.85 13.49
C ASP A 508 26.76 -24.01 12.54
N ASN A 509 26.42 -22.73 12.37
CA ASN A 509 27.25 -21.75 11.66
C ASN A 509 27.71 -20.59 12.57
N GLY A 510 27.74 -20.82 13.88
CA GLY A 510 28.10 -19.84 14.91
C GLY A 510 26.88 -19.10 15.45
N SER A 511 26.17 -18.36 14.59
CA SER A 511 25.03 -17.52 15.02
C SER A 511 23.66 -18.16 14.81
N ALA A 512 23.52 -19.11 13.89
CA ALA A 512 22.30 -19.88 13.70
C ALA A 512 22.58 -21.37 13.85
N GLN A 513 21.75 -22.05 14.63
CA GLN A 513 21.88 -23.46 14.98
C GLN A 513 20.56 -24.18 14.73
N ILE A 514 20.62 -25.44 14.30
CA ILE A 514 19.44 -26.30 14.20
C ILE A 514 19.57 -27.44 15.18
N TYR A 515 18.54 -27.60 16.01
CA TYR A 515 18.42 -28.66 17.01
C TYR A 515 17.30 -29.62 16.64
N ARG A 516 17.61 -30.91 16.57
CA ARG A 516 16.64 -31.99 16.38
C ARG A 516 16.21 -32.54 17.73
N LEU A 517 14.89 -32.63 17.93
CA LEU A 517 14.32 -33.25 19.12
C LEU A 517 14.76 -34.70 19.25
N ARG A 518 15.16 -35.11 20.45
CA ARG A 518 15.48 -36.51 20.72
C ARG A 518 14.21 -37.37 20.64
N PRO A 519 14.29 -38.57 20.02
CA PRO A 519 13.21 -39.54 20.06
C PRO A 519 12.77 -39.82 21.50
N GLN A 520 11.48 -39.70 21.78
CA GLN A 520 10.90 -40.13 23.05
C GLN A 520 10.51 -41.61 23.01
N THR A 521 10.35 -42.17 21.80
CA THR A 521 10.11 -43.60 21.59
C THR A 521 11.00 -44.16 20.48
N PRO A 522 11.24 -45.49 20.44
CA PRO A 522 12.00 -46.13 19.37
C PRO A 522 11.38 -46.02 17.97
N PHE A 523 10.12 -45.57 17.88
CA PHE A 523 9.38 -45.41 16.64
C PHE A 523 9.42 -43.97 16.11
N GLU A 524 10.04 -43.05 16.85
CA GLU A 524 10.32 -41.70 16.38
C GLU A 524 11.72 -41.67 15.79
N ASN A 525 11.84 -41.26 14.53
CA ASN A 525 13.13 -41.07 13.85
C ASN A 525 13.68 -39.66 14.10
#